data_AF-A0A918XR14-F1
#
_entry.id   AF-A0A918XR14-F1
#
_cell.length_a   1.000
_cell.length_b   1.000
_cell.length_c   1.000
_cell.angle_alpha   90.00
_cell.angle_beta   90.00
_cell.angle_gamma   90.00
#
_symmetry.space_group_name_H-M   'P 1'
#
loop_
_entity.id
_entity.type
_entity.pdbx_description
1 polymer ?
#
loop_
_entity_poly.entity_id
_entity_poly.type
_entity_poly.pdbx_seq_one_letter_code
_entity_poly.pdbx_strand_id
1 'polypeptide(L)'
;MAIRLATLPVRDVMAMTGVTGYPRWAGDVTVDDGLIEHHLANDHLIEPDDSRDPNKPVPAAEHAGRIAWLIRNIRPNRCSITIRDGLIQDGNHRFAAALYRGDELVSCCLMD
;
A
#
# COMPACT_ATOMS: atom_id res chain seq x y z
N MET A 1 -19.31 5.52 -15.43
CA MET A 1 -18.32 5.16 -14.41
C MET A 1 -18.86 5.60 -13.07
N ALA A 2 -19.26 4.65 -12.22
CA ALA A 2 -19.76 4.98 -10.89
C ALA A 2 -18.57 5.00 -9.92
N ILE A 3 -18.48 6.06 -9.10
CA ILE A 3 -17.48 6.14 -8.03
C ILE A 3 -18.21 5.95 -6.71
N ARG A 4 -17.79 4.96 -5.93
CA ARG A 4 -18.32 4.68 -4.60
C ARG A 4 -17.21 4.76 -3.56
N LEU A 5 -17.43 5.52 -2.50
CA LEU A 5 -16.55 5.57 -1.35
C LEU A 5 -17.08 4.62 -0.27
N ALA A 6 -16.19 3.81 0.30
CA ALA A 6 -16.53 2.90 1.40
C ALA A 6 -15.34 2.74 2.34
N THR A 7 -15.58 2.43 3.60
CA THR A 7 -14.55 1.91 4.50
C THR A 7 -14.81 0.42 4.66
N LEU A 8 -13.83 -0.41 4.29
CA LEU A 8 -13.98 -1.86 4.24
C LEU A 8 -12.98 -2.53 5.18
N PRO A 9 -13.32 -3.70 5.74
CA PRO A 9 -12.35 -4.57 6.40
C PRO A 9 -11.19 -4.93 5.48
N VAL A 10 -9.96 -4.91 5.98
CA VAL A 10 -8.77 -5.28 5.19
C VAL A 10 -8.91 -6.65 4.54
N ARG A 11 -9.46 -7.63 5.27
CA ARG A 11 -9.73 -8.98 4.74
C ARG A 11 -10.68 -8.99 3.53
N ASP A 12 -11.67 -8.10 3.51
CA ASP A 12 -12.65 -8.03 2.43
C ASP A 12 -12.01 -7.39 1.19
N VAL A 13 -11.12 -6.41 1.40
CA VAL A 13 -10.27 -5.85 0.34
C VAL A 13 -9.36 -6.92 -0.23
N MET A 14 -8.66 -7.69 0.60
CA MET A 14 -7.79 -8.79 0.14
C MET A 14 -8.56 -9.81 -0.72
N ALA A 15 -9.76 -10.20 -0.29
CA ALA A 15 -10.61 -11.12 -1.04
C ALA A 15 -11.08 -10.52 -2.38
N MET A 16 -11.41 -9.22 -2.39
CA MET A 16 -11.84 -8.49 -3.58
C MET A 16 -10.71 -8.31 -4.59
N THR A 17 -9.47 -8.09 -4.12
CA THR A 17 -8.33 -7.75 -4.97
C THR A 17 -7.40 -8.91 -5.27
N GLY A 18 -7.64 -10.09 -4.68
CA GLY A 18 -6.77 -11.25 -4.79
C GLY A 18 -5.38 -11.09 -4.17
N VAL A 19 -5.18 -10.06 -3.33
CA VAL A 19 -3.88 -9.78 -2.69
C VAL A 19 -3.72 -10.68 -1.47
N THR A 20 -2.72 -11.58 -1.52
CA THR A 20 -2.34 -12.47 -0.42
C THR A 20 -0.98 -12.06 0.15
N GLY A 21 -0.97 -11.41 1.32
CA GLY A 21 0.22 -10.74 1.84
C GLY A 21 0.31 -9.32 1.29
N TYR A 22 1.44 -8.94 0.68
CA TYR A 22 1.63 -7.60 0.11
C TYR A 22 1.21 -7.50 -1.36
N PRO A 23 0.78 -6.30 -1.83
CA PRO A 23 0.62 -6.03 -3.26
C PRO A 23 1.90 -6.33 -4.04
N ARG A 24 1.74 -6.77 -5.30
CA ARG A 24 2.88 -6.87 -6.23
C ARG A 24 3.04 -5.56 -6.99
N TRP A 25 4.29 -5.12 -7.16
CA TRP A 25 4.62 -3.98 -8.00
C TRP A 25 5.14 -4.46 -9.36
N ALA A 26 5.17 -3.56 -10.34
CA ALA A 26 5.68 -3.85 -11.67
C ALA A 26 7.12 -4.40 -11.62
N GLY A 27 7.42 -5.38 -12.48
CA GLY A 27 8.75 -6.01 -12.55
C GLY A 27 9.02 -7.08 -11.49
N ASP A 28 7.97 -7.72 -10.96
CA ASP A 28 8.04 -8.80 -9.95
C ASP A 28 8.76 -8.41 -8.64
N VAL A 29 8.75 -7.10 -8.34
CA VAL A 29 9.33 -6.58 -7.11
C VAL A 29 8.47 -7.00 -5.93
N THR A 30 9.08 -7.71 -5.00
CA THR A 30 8.44 -8.20 -3.77
C THR A 30 9.02 -7.47 -2.57
N VAL A 31 8.14 -6.95 -1.71
CA VAL A 31 8.50 -6.43 -0.38
C VAL A 31 8.06 -7.47 0.65
N ASP A 32 8.87 -7.64 1.69
CA ASP A 32 8.56 -8.48 2.85
C ASP A 32 8.68 -7.68 4.15
N ASP A 33 8.29 -8.30 5.26
CA ASP A 33 8.36 -7.68 6.59
C ASP A 33 9.80 -7.32 6.96
N GLY A 34 10.79 -8.14 6.62
CA GLY A 34 12.19 -7.92 6.98
C GLY A 34 12.78 -6.65 6.35
N LEU A 35 12.41 -6.35 5.10
CA LEU A 35 12.78 -5.08 4.46
C LEU A 35 12.12 -3.89 5.18
N ILE A 36 10.84 -3.98 5.51
CA ILE A 36 10.12 -2.90 6.20
C ILE A 36 10.74 -2.68 7.59
N GLU A 37 10.98 -3.75 8.34
CA GLU A 37 11.63 -3.73 9.65
C GLU A 37 13.02 -3.09 9.59
N HIS A 38 13.83 -3.44 8.59
CA HIS A 38 15.14 -2.81 8.39
C HIS A 38 15.02 -1.29 8.24
N HIS A 39 14.08 -0.80 7.43
CA HIS A 39 13.88 0.64 7.23
C HIS A 39 13.36 1.33 8.50
N LEU A 40 12.42 0.72 9.21
CA LEU A 40 11.89 1.24 10.49
C LEU A 40 12.96 1.30 11.58
N ALA A 41 13.82 0.29 11.68
CA ALA A 41 14.87 0.21 12.70
C ALA A 41 16.01 1.22 12.47
N ASN A 42 16.30 1.56 11.22
CA ASN A 42 17.40 2.47 10.85
C ASN A 42 16.94 3.91 10.54
N ASP A 43 15.64 4.21 10.71
CA ASP A 43 15.03 5.50 10.33
C ASP A 43 15.29 5.88 8.85
N HIS A 44 15.42 4.87 7.99
CA HIS A 44 15.60 5.04 6.55
C HIS A 44 14.24 5.24 5.86
N LEU A 45 13.54 6.31 6.23
CA LEU A 45 12.18 6.58 5.76
C LEU A 45 12.21 7.33 4.43
N ILE A 46 11.38 6.91 3.47
CA ILE A 46 11.29 7.55 2.15
C ILE A 46 9.92 8.20 2.01
N GLU A 47 9.88 9.52 2.00
CA GLU A 47 8.64 10.28 1.83
C GLU A 47 8.03 10.08 0.42
N PRO A 48 6.69 10.13 0.28
CA PRO A 48 6.06 10.27 -1.02
C PRO A 48 6.66 11.44 -1.82
N ASP A 49 6.88 11.22 -3.11
CA ASP A 49 7.40 12.23 -4.02
C ASP A 49 6.47 12.33 -5.24
N ASP A 50 5.70 13.41 -5.29
CA ASP A 50 4.73 13.69 -6.34
C ASP A 50 5.40 14.05 -7.68
N SER A 51 6.69 14.37 -7.68
CA SER A 51 7.46 14.68 -8.89
C SER A 51 8.04 13.43 -9.56
N ARG A 52 7.96 12.26 -8.91
CA ARG A 52 8.46 10.99 -9.43
C ARG A 52 7.70 10.57 -10.68
N ASP A 53 8.43 10.17 -11.73
CA ASP A 53 7.82 9.50 -12.87
C ASP A 53 7.14 8.19 -12.43
N PRO A 54 5.81 8.07 -12.59
CA PRO A 54 5.08 6.88 -12.17
C PRO A 54 5.54 5.62 -12.91
N ASN A 55 6.07 5.76 -14.13
CA ASN A 55 6.49 4.66 -15.00
C ASN A 55 7.91 4.17 -14.69
N LYS A 56 8.69 4.93 -13.92
CA LYS A 56 10.04 4.52 -13.56
C LYS A 56 9.97 3.34 -12.58
N PRO A 57 10.67 2.22 -12.86
CA PRO A 57 10.77 1.11 -11.91
C PRO A 57 11.38 1.55 -10.59
N VAL A 58 10.91 0.94 -9.50
CA VAL A 58 11.35 1.22 -8.14
C VAL A 58 11.82 -0.09 -7.50
N PRO A 59 13.01 -0.13 -6.87
CA PRO A 59 13.49 -1.35 -6.23
C PRO A 59 12.71 -1.67 -4.96
N ALA A 60 12.73 -2.95 -4.55
CA ALA A 60 12.03 -3.44 -3.35
C ALA A 60 12.37 -2.63 -2.09
N ALA A 61 13.66 -2.31 -1.89
CA ALA A 61 14.11 -1.50 -0.75
C ALA A 61 13.47 -0.10 -0.74
N GLU A 62 13.33 0.55 -1.89
CA GLU A 62 12.68 1.86 -1.95
C GLU A 62 11.17 1.75 -1.68
N HIS A 63 10.50 0.70 -2.17
CA HIS A 63 9.11 0.42 -1.79
C HIS A 63 8.97 0.21 -0.27
N ALA A 64 9.86 -0.56 0.34
CA ALA A 64 9.88 -0.80 1.78
C ALA A 64 10.12 0.50 2.57
N GLY A 65 11.05 1.35 2.15
CA GLY A 65 11.28 2.66 2.78
C GLY A 65 10.07 3.59 2.72
N ARG A 66 9.30 3.55 1.63
CA ARG A 66 8.03 4.29 1.50
C ARG A 66 6.94 3.73 2.41
N ILE A 67 6.85 2.40 2.52
CA ILE A 67 5.93 1.73 3.44
C ILE A 67 6.29 2.07 4.90
N ALA A 68 7.57 2.03 5.26
CA ALA A 68 8.06 2.41 6.58
C ALA A 68 7.70 3.86 6.93
N TRP A 69 7.85 4.80 5.98
CA TRP A 69 7.43 6.18 6.18
C TRP A 69 5.92 6.27 6.48
N LEU A 70 5.08 5.54 5.74
CA LEU A 70 3.63 5.51 5.96
C LEU A 70 3.26 4.91 7.31
N ILE A 71 3.92 3.83 7.73
CA ILE A 71 3.73 3.19 9.04
C ILE A 71 3.98 4.19 10.16
N ARG A 72 5.04 4.99 10.04
CA ARG A 72 5.46 6.00 11.03
C ARG A 72 4.54 7.22 11.07
N ASN A 73 4.10 7.70 9.90
CA ASN A 73 3.49 9.03 9.78
C ASN A 73 1.97 9.02 9.60
N ILE A 74 1.38 7.90 9.17
CA ILE A 74 -0.07 7.78 8.99
C ILE A 74 -0.67 7.05 10.19
N ARG A 75 -1.81 7.53 10.69
CA ARG A 75 -2.51 6.84 11.79
C ARG A 75 -3.08 5.49 11.35
N PRO A 76 -3.19 4.49 12.24
CA PRO A 76 -3.88 3.24 11.96
C PRO A 76 -5.30 3.46 11.43
N ASN A 77 -5.77 2.59 10.53
CA ASN A 77 -7.09 2.64 9.90
C ASN A 77 -7.38 3.92 9.09
N ARG A 78 -6.33 4.67 8.69
CA ARG A 78 -6.44 5.88 7.87
C ARG A 78 -5.84 5.74 6.47
N CYS A 79 -5.35 4.56 6.11
CA CYS A 79 -4.93 4.31 4.73
C CYS A 79 -6.13 4.35 3.79
N SER A 80 -5.91 4.88 2.59
CA SER A 80 -6.88 4.89 1.50
C SER A 80 -6.30 4.22 0.26
N ILE A 81 -7.16 3.60 -0.54
CA ILE A 81 -6.81 2.94 -1.80
C ILE A 81 -7.88 3.18 -2.87
N THR A 82 -7.52 2.97 -4.12
CA THR A 82 -8.45 2.97 -5.25
C THR A 82 -8.50 1.57 -5.86
N ILE A 83 -9.70 1.02 -6.00
CA ILE A 83 -9.96 -0.30 -6.59
C ILE A 83 -10.76 -0.11 -7.87
N ARG A 84 -10.34 -0.77 -8.94
CA ARG A 84 -11.03 -0.83 -10.22
C ARG A 84 -10.82 -2.21 -10.83
N ASP A 85 -11.86 -2.78 -11.42
CA ASP A 85 -11.81 -4.10 -12.07
C ASP A 85 -11.26 -5.20 -11.13
N GLY A 86 -11.56 -5.11 -9.84
CA GLY A 86 -11.07 -6.04 -8.82
C GLY A 86 -9.57 -5.94 -8.56
N LEU A 87 -8.91 -4.84 -8.90
CA LEU A 87 -7.48 -4.63 -8.67
C LEU A 87 -7.23 -3.30 -7.95
N ILE A 88 -6.21 -3.26 -7.08
CA ILE A 88 -5.73 -2.00 -6.52
C ILE A 88 -5.02 -1.23 -7.63
N GLN A 89 -5.63 -0.14 -8.08
CA GLN A 89 -5.06 0.75 -9.09
C GLN A 89 -4.11 1.78 -8.47
N ASP A 90 -4.43 2.23 -7.25
CA ASP A 90 -3.64 3.20 -6.52
C ASP A 90 -3.69 2.91 -5.02
N GLY A 91 -2.58 3.20 -4.34
CA GLY A 91 -2.44 2.99 -2.90
C GLY A 91 -1.78 1.68 -2.49
N ASN A 92 -1.01 1.01 -3.36
CA ASN A 92 -0.29 -0.22 -3.00
C ASN A 92 0.61 -0.06 -1.76
N HIS A 93 1.37 1.04 -1.65
CA HIS A 93 2.17 1.31 -0.43
C HIS A 93 1.31 1.55 0.80
N ARG A 94 0.15 2.22 0.64
CA ARG A 94 -0.82 2.47 1.73
C ARG A 94 -1.46 1.17 2.20
N PHE A 95 -1.82 0.29 1.27
CA PHE A 95 -2.36 -1.02 1.60
C PHE A 95 -1.32 -1.90 2.28
N ALA A 96 -0.09 -1.92 1.78
CA ALA A 96 1.01 -2.64 2.43
C ALA A 96 1.28 -2.11 3.85
N ALA A 97 1.29 -0.79 4.07
CA ALA A 97 1.41 -0.23 5.41
C ALA A 97 0.26 -0.65 6.35
N ALA A 98 -0.97 -0.71 5.84
CA ALA A 98 -2.12 -1.18 6.60
C ALA A 98 -1.98 -2.67 6.98
N LEU A 99 -1.54 -3.50 6.04
CA LEU A 99 -1.28 -4.93 6.27
C LEU A 99 -0.18 -5.15 7.32
N TYR A 100 0.96 -4.47 7.18
CA TYR A 100 2.08 -4.58 8.11
C TYR A 100 1.67 -4.20 9.54
N ARG A 101 0.90 -3.11 9.71
CA ARG A 101 0.41 -2.67 11.03
C ARG A 101 -0.67 -3.56 11.63
N GLY A 102 -1.29 -4.44 10.83
CA GLY A 102 -2.50 -5.14 11.23
C GLY A 102 -3.71 -4.22 11.38
N ASP A 103 -3.83 -3.21 10.51
CA ASP A 103 -5.01 -2.34 10.46
C ASP A 103 -6.28 -3.19 10.16
N GLU A 104 -7.40 -2.84 10.79
CA GLU A 104 -8.68 -3.54 10.59
C GLU A 104 -9.43 -3.02 9.37
N LEU A 105 -9.27 -1.72 9.07
CA LEU A 105 -10.09 -0.99 8.11
C LEU A 105 -9.23 -0.18 7.13
N VAL A 106 -9.69 -0.10 5.88
CA VAL A 106 -9.11 0.75 4.84
C VAL A 106 -10.23 1.53 4.13
N SER A 107 -9.96 2.80 3.81
CA SER A 107 -10.86 3.60 2.98
C SER A 107 -10.65 3.24 1.50
N CYS A 108 -11.72 2.91 0.80
CA CYS A 108 -11.70 2.47 -0.58
C CYS A 108 -12.48 3.44 -1.47
N CYS A 109 -11.84 3.89 -2.54
CA CYS A 109 -12.50 4.46 -3.70
C CYS A 109 -12.72 3.32 -4.71
N LEU A 110 -13.98 2.96 -4.94
CA LEU A 110 -14.36 1.88 -5.84
C LEU A 110 -14.85 2.48 -7.16
N MET A 111 -14.23 2.07 -8.25
CA MET A 111 -14.53 2.56 -9.60
C MET A 111 -15.07 1.40 -10.45
N ASP A 112 -16.34 1.52 -10.85
CA ASP A 112 -17.03 0.61 -11.79
C ASP A 112 -16.94 1.13 -13.24
#